data_AF-A0A7V3K0Y3-F1
#
_entry.id   AF-A0A7V3K0Y3-F1
#
_cell.length_a   1.000
_cell.length_b   1.000
_cell.length_c   1.000
_cell.angle_alpha   90.00
_cell.angle_beta   90.00
_cell.angle_gamma   90.00
#
_symmetry.space_group_name_H-M   'P 1'
#
loop_
_entity.id
_entity.type
_entity.pdbx_description
1 polymer ?
#
loop_
_entity_poly.entity_id
_entity_poly.type
_entity_poly.pdbx_seq_one_letter_code
_entity_poly.pdbx_strand_id
1 'polypeptide(L)'
;MSHPPKRRVVQASELSLFGFCPQAWWLGAVRGLPSAHREALAQGMAWHREHARGLRRAVRLQWAAWALLALGVVLLLARVLLGGGG
;
A
#
# COMPACT_ATOMS: atom_id res chain seq x y z
N MET A 1 31.25 20.32 18.61
CA MET A 1 30.86 18.98 18.10
C MET A 1 29.68 19.17 17.15
N SER A 2 29.95 19.28 15.85
CA SER A 2 28.95 19.47 14.81
C SER A 2 28.15 18.17 14.63
N HIS A 3 26.84 18.24 14.83
CA HIS A 3 25.91 17.15 14.52
C HIS A 3 25.94 16.90 13.00
N PRO A 4 26.11 15.65 12.52
CA PRO A 4 26.03 15.36 11.10
C PRO A 4 24.62 15.72 10.60
N PRO A 5 24.47 16.30 9.39
CA PRO A 5 23.16 16.64 8.86
C PRO A 5 22.32 15.36 8.73
N LYS A 6 21.15 15.33 9.38
CA LYS A 6 20.20 14.22 9.20
C LYS A 6 19.89 14.09 7.72
N ARG A 7 20.11 12.91 7.13
CA ARG A 7 19.60 12.58 5.80
C ARG A 7 18.09 12.84 5.79
N ARG A 8 17.63 13.75 4.93
CA ARG A 8 16.22 14.03 4.75
C ARG A 8 15.55 12.79 4.17
N VAL A 9 14.61 12.21 4.91
CA VAL A 9 13.76 11.12 4.40
C VAL A 9 12.77 11.73 3.42
N VAL A 10 12.88 11.36 2.14
CA VAL A 10 11.94 11.76 1.10
C VAL A 10 10.74 10.83 1.17
N GLN A 11 9.53 11.38 1.27
CA GLN A 11 8.31 10.55 1.25
C GLN A 11 7.98 10.12 -0.19
N ALA A 12 7.35 8.95 -0.35
CA ALA A 12 6.88 8.49 -1.65
C ALA A 12 5.92 9.50 -2.32
N SER A 13 5.11 10.19 -1.53
CA SER A 13 4.24 11.28 -2.01
C SER A 13 5.01 12.46 -2.62
N GLU A 14 6.21 12.76 -2.13
CA GLU A 14 7.07 13.80 -2.70
C GLU A 14 7.64 13.38 -4.05
N LEU A 15 8.03 12.11 -4.19
CA LEU A 15 8.47 11.56 -5.49
C LEU A 15 7.36 11.63 -6.53
N SER A 16 6.14 11.24 -6.15
CA SER A 16 4.98 11.36 -7.03
C SER A 16 4.67 12.81 -7.39
N LEU A 17 4.77 13.74 -6.43
CA LEU A 17 4.57 15.16 -6.69
C LEU A 17 5.64 15.73 -7.63
N PHE A 18 6.91 15.35 -7.45
CA PHE A 18 7.99 15.76 -8.35
C PHE A 18 7.77 15.21 -9.76
N GLY A 19 7.40 13.94 -9.90
CA GLY A 19 7.08 13.32 -11.19
C GLY A 19 5.87 13.94 -11.89
N PHE A 20 4.89 14.41 -11.13
CA PHE A 20 3.73 15.14 -11.67
C PHE A 20 4.09 16.58 -12.05
N CYS A 21 4.70 17.34 -11.14
CA CYS A 21 5.10 18.73 -11.34
C CYS A 21 6.32 19.09 -10.48
N PRO A 22 7.53 19.17 -11.07
CA PRO A 22 8.76 19.52 -10.36
C PRO A 22 8.69 20.89 -9.68
N GLN A 23 8.01 21.86 -10.31
CA GLN A 23 7.87 23.21 -9.77
C GLN A 23 6.97 23.23 -8.53
N ALA A 24 5.84 22.52 -8.56
CA ALA A 24 4.95 22.41 -7.40
C ALA A 24 5.66 21.70 -6.24
N TRP A 25 6.46 20.67 -6.54
CA TRP A 25 7.32 20.04 -5.56
C TRP A 25 8.35 21.03 -4.98
N TRP A 26 9.05 21.81 -5.80
CA TRP A 26 10.05 22.76 -5.30
C TRP A 26 9.42 23.84 -4.41
N LEU A 27 8.27 24.38 -4.82
CA LEU A 27 7.52 25.35 -4.02
C LEU A 27 7.11 24.76 -2.66
N GLY A 28 6.59 23.53 -2.63
CA GLY A 28 6.16 22.88 -1.39
C GLY A 28 7.31 22.36 -0.52
N ALA A 29 8.19 21.54 -1.08
CA ALA A 29 9.23 20.79 -0.36
C ALA A 29 10.48 21.62 -0.06
N VAL A 30 10.82 22.62 -0.89
CA VAL A 30 12.00 23.47 -0.72
C VAL A 30 11.63 24.85 -0.18
N ARG A 31 10.60 25.51 -0.75
CA ARG A 31 10.19 26.85 -0.31
C ARG A 31 9.15 26.84 0.82
N GLY A 32 8.54 25.69 1.14
CA GLY A 32 7.50 25.60 2.18
C GLY A 32 6.18 26.28 1.80
N LEU A 33 5.99 26.66 0.53
CA LEU A 33 4.76 27.27 0.06
C LEU A 33 3.74 26.17 -0.22
N PRO A 34 2.60 26.16 0.49
CA PRO A 34 1.57 25.18 0.22
C PRO A 34 0.85 25.45 -1.09
N SER A 35 0.24 24.41 -1.66
CA SER A 35 -0.61 24.60 -2.83
C SER A 35 -1.82 25.46 -2.50
N ALA A 36 -2.29 26.23 -3.48
CA ALA A 36 -3.56 26.95 -3.38
C ALA A 36 -4.78 26.00 -3.41
N HIS A 37 -4.61 24.80 -3.97
CA HIS A 37 -5.69 23.81 -4.16
C HIS A 37 -5.65 22.68 -3.12
N ARG A 38 -5.46 23.02 -1.84
CA ARG A 38 -5.41 22.02 -0.75
C ARG A 38 -6.67 21.17 -0.66
N GLU A 39 -7.84 21.75 -0.91
CA GLU A 39 -9.10 21.02 -0.85
C GLU A 39 -9.20 19.96 -1.94
N ALA A 40 -8.84 20.30 -3.19
CA ALA A 40 -8.81 19.33 -4.28
C ALA A 40 -7.83 18.17 -3.99
N LEU A 41 -6.66 18.48 -3.41
CA LEU A 41 -5.70 17.46 -2.97
C LEU A 41 -6.27 16.60 -1.83
N ALA A 42 -6.95 17.19 -0.85
CA ALA A 42 -7.55 16.47 0.26
C ALA A 42 -8.67 15.52 -0.21
N GLN A 43 -9.49 15.96 -1.17
CA GLN A 43 -10.53 15.14 -1.81
C GLN A 43 -9.92 13.96 -2.55
N GLY A 44 -8.87 14.18 -3.35
CA GLY A 44 -8.14 13.10 -4.03
C GLY A 44 -7.55 12.09 -3.04
N MET A 45 -6.93 12.55 -1.95
CA MET A 45 -6.41 11.68 -0.88
C MET A 45 -7.52 10.91 -0.14
N ALA A 46 -8.70 11.49 0.02
CA ALA A 46 -9.84 10.80 0.64
C ALA A 46 -10.29 9.62 -0.23
N TRP A 47 -10.44 9.86 -1.54
CA TRP A 47 -10.79 8.80 -2.50
C TRP A 47 -9.75 7.68 -2.53
N HIS A 48 -8.45 7.99 -2.58
CA HIS A 48 -7.40 6.98 -2.51
C HIS A 48 -7.42 6.17 -1.22
N ARG A 49 -7.69 6.80 -0.06
CA ARG A 49 -7.80 6.10 1.22
C ARG A 49 -9.00 5.16 1.25
N GLU A 50 -10.11 5.55 0.64
CA GLU A 50 -11.28 4.71 0.49
C GLU A 50 -11.03 3.51 -0.41
N HIS A 51 -10.46 3.74 -1.60
CA HIS A 51 -10.10 2.67 -2.52
C HIS A 51 -9.13 1.66 -1.86
N ALA A 52 -8.13 2.15 -1.11
CA ALA A 52 -7.21 1.30 -0.37
C ALA A 52 -7.91 0.43 0.70
N ARG A 53 -9.02 0.89 1.30
CA ARG A 53 -9.81 0.06 2.25
C ARG A 53 -10.45 -1.13 1.53
N GLY A 54 -10.97 -0.94 0.32
CA GLY A 54 -11.53 -2.00 -0.51
C GLY A 54 -10.50 -3.08 -0.85
N LEU A 55 -9.34 -2.65 -1.37
CA LEU A 55 -8.23 -3.56 -1.70
C LEU A 55 -7.77 -4.40 -0.51
N ARG A 56 -7.65 -3.80 0.69
CA ARG A 56 -7.26 -4.54 1.90
C ARG A 56 -8.27 -5.63 2.30
N ARG A 57 -9.56 -5.44 2.00
CA ARG A 57 -10.58 -6.48 2.22
C ARG A 57 -10.45 -7.58 1.18
N ALA A 58 -10.33 -7.21 -0.09
CA ALA A 58 -10.15 -8.17 -1.19
C ALA A 58 -8.92 -9.06 -0.98
N VAL A 59 -7.76 -8.48 -0.65
CA VAL A 59 -6.52 -9.24 -0.39
C VAL A 59 -6.70 -10.21 0.78
N ARG A 60 -7.36 -9.80 1.87
CA ARG A 60 -7.62 -10.70 3.02
C ARG A 60 -8.53 -11.87 2.64
N LEU A 61 -9.59 -11.61 1.87
CA LEU A 61 -10.48 -12.66 1.38
C LEU A 61 -9.76 -13.61 0.43
N GLN A 62 -8.88 -13.09 -0.43
CA GLN A 62 -8.05 -13.90 -1.32
C GLN A 62 -7.15 -14.86 -0.53
N TRP A 63 -6.46 -14.37 0.49
CA TRP A 63 -5.63 -15.22 1.37
C TRP A 63 -6.46 -16.27 2.11
N ALA A 64 -7.64 -15.92 2.60
CA ALA A 64 -8.54 -16.88 3.23
C ALA A 64 -9.00 -17.98 2.25
N ALA A 65 -9.32 -17.62 1.01
CA ALA A 65 -9.69 -18.57 -0.03
C ALA A 65 -8.54 -19.54 -0.34
N TRP A 66 -7.31 -19.04 -0.48
CA TRP A 66 -6.13 -19.88 -0.69
C TRP A 66 -5.86 -20.81 0.49
N ALA A 67 -6.03 -20.34 1.73
CA ALA A 67 -5.86 -21.17 2.93
C ALA A 67 -6.90 -22.30 2.99
N LEU A 68 -8.18 -22.01 2.70
CA LEU A 68 -9.24 -23.00 2.65
C LEU A 68 -9.03 -24.04 1.54
N LEU A 69 -8.59 -23.59 0.36
CA LEU A 69 -8.26 -24.47 -0.75
C LEU A 69 -7.11 -25.41 -0.39
N ALA A 70 -6.03 -24.89 0.18
CA ALA A 70 -4.90 -25.68 0.63
C ALA A 70 -5.31 -26.71 1.70
N LEU A 71 -6.14 -26.31 2.67
CA LEU A 71 -6.68 -27.22 3.68
C LEU A 71 -7.49 -28.35 3.05
N GLY A 72 -8.37 -28.04 2.09
CA GLY A 72 -9.15 -29.03 1.36
C GLY A 72 -8.28 -30.05 0.62
N VAL A 73 -7.22 -29.58 -0.05
CA VAL A 73 -6.24 -30.45 -0.72
C VAL A 73 -5.53 -31.37 0.28
N VAL A 74 -5.07 -30.83 1.41
CA VAL A 74 -4.39 -31.63 2.46
C VAL A 74 -5.32 -32.72 3.01
N LEU A 75 -6.57 -32.39 3.31
CA LEU A 75 -7.55 -33.36 3.82
C LEU A 75 -7.86 -34.45 2.78
N LEU A 76 -7.99 -34.08 1.51
CA LEU A 76 -8.21 -35.03 0.43
C LEU A 76 -7.03 -36.00 0.30
N LEU A 77 -5.81 -35.48 0.29
CA LEU A 77 -4.59 -36.30 0.25
C LEU A 77 -4.49 -37.21 1.46
N ALA A 78 -4.73 -36.69 2.67
CA ALA A 78 -4.73 -37.49 3.89
C ALA A 78 -5.74 -38.64 3.80
N ARG A 79 -6.96 -38.37 3.31
CA ARG A 79 -7.99 -39.41 3.14
C ARG A 79 -7.60 -40.47 2.11
N VAL A 80 -7.01 -40.08 0.98
CA VAL A 80 -6.55 -41.03 -0.04
C VAL A 80 -5.42 -41.91 0.51
N LEU A 81 -4.44 -41.31 1.20
CA LEU A 81 -3.29 -42.03 1.75
C LEU A 81 -3.68 -42.97 2.89
N LEU A 82 -4.59 -42.54 3.78
CA LEU A 82 -5.06 -43.35 4.90
C LEU A 82 -6.11 -44.39 4.49
N GLY A 83 -6.87 -44.13 3.42
CA GLY A 83 -7.95 -45.00 2.95
C GLY A 83 -7.55 -46.01 1.86
N GLY A 84 -6.46 -45.78 1.13
CA GLY A 84 -5.97 -46.66 0.06
C GLY A 84 -4.98 -47.75 0.51
N GLY A 85 -4.78 -47.93 1.82
CA GLY A 85 -3.84 -48.89 2.40
C GLY A 85 -4.45 -50.20 2.92
N GLY A 86 -5.71 -50.51 2.58
CA GLY A 86 -6.37 -51.78 2.89
C GLY A 86 -6.74 -52.53 1.62
#